data_AF-A0A9E2IKR3-F1
#
_entry.id   AF-A0A9E2IKR3-F1
#
_cell.length_a   1.000
_cell.length_b   1.000
_cell.length_c   1.000
_cell.angle_alpha   90.00
_cell.angle_beta   90.00
_cell.angle_gamma   90.00
#
_symmetry.space_group_name_H-M   'P 1'
#
loop_
_entity.id
_entity.type
_entity.pdbx_description
1 polymer ?
#
loop_
_entity_poly.entity_id
_entity_poly.type
_entity_poly.pdbx_seq_one_letter_code
_entity_poly.pdbx_strand_id
1 'polypeptide(L)'
;MVKRITLFFIIAIVTFSFQGFSIAKKEPAKKITAPQRGLSTSKVIGKVVKRDIRQSTITVSAEKVTFLSILIDKNTLISKAGKNVTMRTIQVGDFVSVIYINKNDLKLATNITVTSYDVSSSVTKKR
;
A
#
# COMPACT_ATOMS: atom_id res chain seq x y z
N MET A 1 7.09 41.22 -50.98
CA MET A 1 5.66 40.84 -51.15
C MET A 1 5.49 39.42 -50.61
N VAL A 2 4.58 39.27 -49.65
CA VAL A 2 4.50 38.19 -48.65
C VAL A 2 3.89 36.90 -49.22
N LYS A 3 4.42 35.71 -48.86
CA LYS A 3 3.65 34.45 -48.63
C LYS A 3 4.59 33.33 -48.18
N ARG A 4 4.65 32.98 -46.88
CA ARG A 4 3.71 32.22 -46.01
C ARG A 4 4.27 30.80 -45.74
N ILE A 5 4.87 30.69 -44.56
CA ILE A 5 5.17 29.48 -43.79
C ILE A 5 3.95 28.55 -43.79
N THR A 6 4.16 27.27 -44.09
CA THR A 6 3.16 26.23 -43.77
C THR A 6 3.86 25.06 -43.09
N LEU A 7 3.71 25.07 -41.77
CA LEU A 7 4.04 24.06 -40.78
C LEU A 7 3.03 22.91 -40.91
N PHE A 8 3.47 21.69 -41.21
CA PHE A 8 2.59 20.51 -41.14
C PHE A 8 2.76 19.80 -39.80
N PHE A 9 1.91 20.19 -38.85
CA PHE A 9 1.60 19.41 -37.65
C PHE A 9 0.86 18.14 -38.08
N ILE A 10 1.50 16.98 -38.01
CA ILE A 10 0.83 15.69 -38.18
C ILE A 10 0.21 15.33 -36.83
N ILE A 11 -1.04 15.72 -36.63
CA ILE A 11 -1.89 15.22 -35.53
C ILE A 11 -2.72 14.09 -36.10
N ALA A 12 -2.33 12.84 -35.82
CA ALA A 12 -3.13 11.67 -36.15
C ALA A 12 -4.30 11.57 -35.16
N ILE A 13 -5.51 11.87 -35.64
CA ILE A 13 -6.78 11.82 -34.94
C ILE A 13 -7.42 10.43 -35.15
N VAL A 14 -7.60 9.72 -34.04
CA VAL A 14 -8.81 8.97 -33.65
C VAL A 14 -9.24 7.75 -34.48
N THR A 15 -9.27 6.61 -33.80
CA THR A 15 -10.46 5.73 -33.83
C THR A 15 -10.91 5.44 -32.40
N PHE A 16 -11.98 6.14 -32.00
CA PHE A 16 -12.69 5.95 -30.75
C PHE A 16 -13.72 4.84 -31.00
N SER A 17 -13.46 3.63 -30.55
CA SER A 17 -14.52 2.62 -30.45
C SER A 17 -15.16 2.72 -29.07
N PHE A 18 -16.20 3.56 -28.98
CA PHE A 18 -17.19 3.51 -27.91
C PHE A 18 -17.98 2.20 -28.06
N GLN A 19 -17.81 1.26 -27.13
CA GLN A 19 -18.76 0.18 -26.91
C GLN A 19 -19.09 0.10 -25.42
N GLY A 20 -20.34 0.44 -25.10
CA GLY A 20 -21.09 -0.16 -24.00
C GLY A 20 -20.78 0.29 -22.58
N PHE A 21 -21.45 1.35 -22.13
CA PHE A 21 -21.80 1.49 -20.72
C PHE A 21 -22.68 0.30 -20.29
N SER A 22 -22.18 -0.53 -19.38
CA SER A 22 -23.02 -1.33 -18.49
C SER A 22 -22.75 -0.90 -17.06
N ILE A 23 -23.65 -0.05 -16.55
CA ILE A 23 -23.73 0.29 -15.13
C ILE A 23 -24.35 -0.92 -14.43
N ALA A 24 -23.51 -1.83 -13.95
CA ALA A 24 -23.91 -2.80 -12.95
C ALA A 24 -23.71 -2.16 -11.56
N LYS A 25 -24.81 -1.69 -10.98
CA LYS A 25 -24.89 -1.44 -9.53
C LYS A 25 -24.65 -2.78 -8.82
N LYS A 26 -23.53 -2.92 -8.11
CA LYS A 26 -23.41 -3.46 -6.74
C LYS A 26 -21.95 -3.75 -6.39
N GLU A 27 -21.61 -3.36 -5.15
CA GLU A 27 -20.45 -3.77 -4.35
C GLU A 27 -19.10 -3.07 -4.66
N PRO A 28 -18.49 -2.35 -3.70
CA PRO A 28 -17.16 -1.80 -3.87
C PRO A 28 -16.16 -2.96 -3.89
N ALA A 29 -15.87 -3.47 -5.09
CA ALA A 29 -14.81 -4.41 -5.33
C ALA A 29 -13.47 -3.80 -4.89
N LYS A 30 -13.07 -4.22 -3.69
CA LYS A 30 -11.69 -4.21 -3.19
C LYS A 30 -10.76 -4.50 -4.36
N LYS A 31 -9.88 -3.55 -4.67
CA LYS A 31 -8.89 -3.62 -5.74
C LYS A 31 -7.98 -4.84 -5.51
N ILE A 32 -8.37 -6.02 -6.02
CA ILE A 32 -7.53 -7.21 -6.01
C ILE A 32 -6.57 -7.04 -7.17
N THR A 33 -5.37 -6.54 -6.84
CA THR A 33 -4.18 -6.65 -7.69
C THR A 33 -4.05 -8.08 -8.18
N ALA A 34 -3.94 -8.25 -9.51
CA ALA A 34 -3.79 -9.54 -10.17
C ALA A 34 -2.68 -10.40 -9.50
N PRO A 35 -2.87 -11.71 -9.33
CA PRO A 35 -1.86 -12.57 -8.72
C PRO A 35 -0.66 -12.68 -9.66
N GLN A 36 0.48 -12.11 -9.24
CA GLN A 36 1.78 -12.45 -9.83
C GLN A 36 1.98 -13.96 -9.60
N ARG A 37 1.91 -14.72 -10.68
CA ARG A 37 2.19 -16.16 -10.72
C ARG A 37 3.57 -16.41 -10.07
N GLY A 38 3.59 -17.14 -8.97
CA GLY A 38 4.79 -17.82 -8.46
C GLY A 38 5.27 -17.48 -7.04
N LEU A 39 4.76 -16.44 -6.37
CA LEU A 39 5.17 -16.15 -4.98
C LEU A 39 3.99 -16.24 -4.01
N SER A 40 4.02 -17.24 -3.13
CA SER A 40 3.07 -17.39 -2.04
C SER A 40 3.17 -16.20 -1.10
N THR A 41 2.16 -15.33 -1.13
CA THR A 41 2.04 -14.20 -0.20
C THR A 41 1.39 -14.68 1.09
N SER A 42 1.92 -14.20 2.22
CA SER A 42 1.40 -14.46 3.55
C SER A 42 0.92 -13.15 4.16
N LYS A 43 -0.11 -13.24 5.00
CA LYS A 43 -0.67 -12.08 5.72
C LYS A 43 -0.55 -12.29 7.22
N VAL A 44 -0.10 -11.26 7.92
CA VAL A 44 -0.07 -11.19 9.38
C VAL A 44 -0.75 -9.91 9.86
N ILE A 45 -1.50 -10.01 10.94
CA ILE A 45 -2.09 -8.86 11.63
C ILE A 45 -1.60 -8.92 13.06
N GLY A 46 -1.07 -7.82 13.58
CA GLY A 46 -0.50 -7.81 14.91
C GLY A 46 0.00 -6.44 15.35
N LYS A 47 0.62 -6.41 16.52
CA LYS A 47 1.15 -5.21 17.15
C LYS A 47 2.65 -5.11 16.90
N VAL A 48 3.14 -3.93 16.54
CA VAL A 48 4.58 -3.66 16.39
C VAL A 48 5.21 -3.63 17.78
N VAL A 49 6.19 -4.50 18.02
CA VAL A 49 6.91 -4.58 19.30
C VAL A 49 8.34 -4.02 19.19
N LYS A 50 8.91 -3.99 17.98
CA LYS A 50 10.23 -3.43 17.71
C LYS A 50 10.26 -2.80 16.33
N ARG A 51 11.00 -1.72 16.18
CA ARG A 51 11.31 -1.07 14.90
C ARG A 51 12.80 -0.75 14.85
N ASP A 52 13.51 -1.34 13.89
CA ASP A 52 14.91 -1.04 13.62
C ASP A 52 15.04 -0.34 12.27
N ILE A 53 15.27 0.98 12.31
CA ILE A 53 15.40 1.80 11.12
C ILE A 53 16.73 1.53 10.38
N ARG A 54 17.78 1.10 11.10
CA ARG A 54 19.09 0.84 10.48
C ARG A 54 19.06 -0.45 9.66
N GLN A 55 18.31 -1.44 10.13
CA GLN A 55 18.14 -2.73 9.45
C GLN A 55 16.91 -2.75 8.53
N SER A 56 16.11 -1.67 8.50
CA SER A 56 14.82 -1.61 7.82
C SER A 56 13.89 -2.76 8.21
N THR A 57 13.88 -3.15 9.48
CA THR A 57 13.03 -4.23 10.00
C THR A 57 12.02 -3.75 11.02
N ILE A 58 10.85 -4.40 11.02
CA ILE A 58 9.89 -4.32 12.11
C ILE A 58 9.65 -5.71 12.68
N THR A 59 9.44 -5.81 13.98
CA THR A 59 8.97 -7.03 14.63
C THR A 59 7.53 -6.84 15.03
N VAL A 60 6.68 -7.76 14.58
CA VAL A 60 5.24 -7.79 14.85
C VAL A 60 4.93 -8.98 15.74
N SER A 61 4.20 -8.76 16.83
CA SER A 61 3.60 -9.83 17.63
C SER A 61 2.18 -10.06 17.14
N ALA A 62 1.85 -11.30 16.81
CA ALA A 62 0.55 -11.70 16.30
C ALA A 62 0.01 -12.89 17.09
N GLU A 63 -1.31 -13.07 17.11
CA GLU A 63 -1.96 -14.11 17.91
C GLU A 63 -1.46 -15.53 17.58
N LYS A 64 -1.17 -15.80 16.31
CA LYS A 64 -0.65 -17.10 15.83
C LYS A 64 0.87 -17.18 15.77
N VAL A 65 1.58 -16.06 16.01
CA VAL A 65 3.03 -15.96 15.86
C VAL A 65 3.57 -15.01 16.92
N THR A 66 4.28 -15.57 17.91
CA THR A 66 4.78 -14.82 19.06
C THR A 66 5.53 -13.55 18.64
N PHE A 67 6.52 -13.69 17.76
CA PHE A 67 7.28 -12.57 17.19
C PHE A 67 7.67 -12.85 15.74
N LEU A 68 7.40 -11.88 14.87
CA LEU A 68 7.68 -11.98 13.45
C LEU A 68 8.50 -10.79 12.98
N SER A 69 9.76 -11.02 12.63
CA SER A 69 10.62 -10.01 11.99
C SER A 69 10.32 -9.93 10.50
N ILE A 70 10.08 -8.70 10.03
CA ILE A 70 9.67 -8.38 8.67
C ILE A 70 10.64 -7.32 8.13
N LEU A 71 11.21 -7.59 6.98
CA LEU A 71 12.06 -6.68 6.23
C LEU A 71 11.21 -5.74 5.38
N ILE A 72 11.51 -4.45 5.45
CA ILE A 72 10.91 -3.38 4.66
C ILE A 72 11.95 -2.95 3.63
N ASP A 73 11.62 -3.11 2.36
CA ASP A 73 12.45 -2.66 1.25
C ASP A 73 11.88 -1.37 0.64
N LYS A 74 12.62 -0.73 -0.25
CA LYS A 74 12.20 0.45 -1.00
C LYS A 74 10.90 0.25 -1.81
N ASN A 75 10.58 -1.01 -2.14
CA ASN A 75 9.39 -1.39 -2.88
C ASN A 75 8.18 -1.69 -1.98
N THR A 76 8.36 -1.69 -0.65
CA THR A 76 7.27 -1.94 0.29
C THR A 76 6.34 -0.73 0.32
N LEU A 77 5.06 -0.95 0.05
CA LEU A 77 4.04 0.09 0.17
C LEU A 77 3.59 0.20 1.63
N ILE A 78 3.74 1.37 2.24
CA ILE A 78 3.34 1.61 3.63
C ILE A 78 2.22 2.65 3.63
N SER A 79 1.10 2.32 4.26
CA SER A 79 -0.04 3.22 4.37
C SER A 79 -0.50 3.39 5.81
N LYS A 80 -0.90 4.61 6.17
CA LYS A 80 -1.52 4.95 7.45
C LYS A 80 -2.70 5.87 7.17
N ALA A 81 -3.88 5.52 7.64
CA ALA A 81 -5.12 6.26 7.35
C ALA A 81 -5.33 6.54 5.84
N GLY A 82 -5.05 5.55 4.99
CA GLY A 82 -5.19 5.66 3.53
C GLY A 82 -4.14 6.50 2.81
N LYS A 83 -3.20 7.12 3.54
CA LYS A 83 -2.09 7.91 2.96
C LYS A 83 -0.82 7.06 2.87
N ASN A 84 -0.06 7.23 1.79
CA ASN A 84 1.28 6.64 1.68
C ASN A 84 2.23 7.33 2.67
N VAL A 85 2.96 6.55 3.44
CA VAL A 85 3.87 7.03 4.49
C VAL A 85 5.18 6.27 4.45
N THR A 86 6.15 6.69 5.25
CA THR A 86 7.43 6.00 5.38
C THR A 86 7.47 5.13 6.64
N MET A 87 8.42 4.20 6.71
CA MET A 87 8.69 3.37 7.89
C MET A 87 8.88 4.19 9.17
N ARG A 88 9.37 5.42 9.07
CA ARG A 88 9.55 6.33 10.24
C ARG A 88 8.23 6.63 10.96
N THR A 89 7.10 6.50 10.26
CA THR A 89 5.75 6.76 10.78
C THR A 89 5.21 5.59 11.59
N ILE A 90 5.76 4.39 11.39
CA ILE A 90 5.41 3.19 12.17
C ILE A 90 6.03 3.35 13.56
N GLN A 91 5.25 3.18 14.61
CA GLN A 91 5.70 3.25 16.00
C GLN A 91 5.56 1.91 16.71
N VAL A 92 6.36 1.70 17.74
CA VAL A 92 6.14 0.58 18.67
C VAL A 92 4.78 0.79 19.35
N GLY A 93 3.95 -0.24 19.34
CA GLY A 93 2.57 -0.16 19.82
C GLY A 93 1.52 -0.05 18.72
N ASP A 94 1.90 0.38 17.51
CA ASP A 94 0.97 0.44 16.38
C ASP A 94 0.45 -0.96 16.03
N PHE A 95 -0.84 -1.05 15.71
CA PHE A 95 -1.39 -2.24 15.06
C PHE A 95 -1.17 -2.15 13.55
N VAL A 96 -0.71 -3.25 12.97
CA VAL A 96 -0.39 -3.33 11.54
C VAL A 96 -0.94 -4.59 10.92
N SER A 97 -1.39 -4.47 9.67
CA SER A 97 -1.63 -5.58 8.77
C SER A 97 -0.50 -5.60 7.74
N VAL A 98 0.25 -6.69 7.68
CA VAL A 98 1.38 -6.85 6.78
C VAL A 98 1.14 -8.00 5.82
N ILE A 99 1.34 -7.73 4.54
CA ILE A 99 1.44 -8.74 3.49
C ILE A 99 2.92 -8.87 3.15
N TYR A 100 3.44 -10.09 3.18
CA TYR A 100 4.85 -10.39 2.92
C TYR A 100 5.01 -11.63 2.07
N ILE A 101 6.18 -11.75 1.45
CA ILE A 101 6.65 -12.95 0.76
C ILE A 101 7.86 -13.50 1.50
N ASN A 102 8.01 -14.82 1.50
CA ASN A 102 9.23 -15.46 1.99
C ASN A 102 10.26 -15.46 0.85
N LYS A 103 11.43 -14.86 1.08
CA LYS A 103 12.54 -14.80 0.12
C LYS A 103 13.84 -15.06 0.87
N ASN A 104 14.50 -16.19 0.60
CA ASN A 104 15.77 -16.58 1.23
C ASN A 104 15.72 -16.46 2.77
N ASP A 105 14.71 -17.08 3.38
CA ASP A 105 14.42 -17.04 4.84
C ASP A 105 14.07 -15.67 5.43
N LEU A 106 14.01 -14.62 4.60
CA LEU A 106 13.56 -13.29 4.97
C LEU A 106 12.08 -13.11 4.63
N LYS A 107 11.38 -12.40 5.50
CA LYS A 107 9.97 -12.02 5.29
C LYS A 107 9.93 -10.62 4.72
N LEU A 108 9.89 -10.52 3.41
CA LEU A 108 9.91 -9.24 2.69
C LEU A 108 8.50 -8.68 2.56
N ALA A 109 8.26 -7.52 3.16
CA ALA A 109 6.96 -6.85 3.09
C ALA A 109 6.68 -6.32 1.69
N THR A 110 5.48 -6.60 1.19
CA THR A 110 4.95 -5.99 -0.04
C THR A 110 4.00 -4.84 0.30
N ASN A 111 3.19 -5.01 1.34
CA ASN A 111 2.26 -3.98 1.82
C ASN A 111 2.20 -3.98 3.35
N ILE A 112 2.27 -2.79 3.94
CA ILE A 112 2.05 -2.55 5.36
C ILE A 112 0.93 -1.53 5.50
N THR A 113 -0.12 -1.89 6.23
CA THR A 113 -1.20 -0.98 6.59
C THR A 113 -1.18 -0.77 8.09
N VAL A 114 -0.94 0.47 8.53
CA VAL A 114 -0.96 0.88 9.93
C VAL A 114 -2.38 1.27 10.31
N THR A 115 -2.97 0.49 11.20
CA THR A 115 -4.25 0.78 11.84
C THR A 115 -3.97 1.43 13.18
N SER A 116 -4.14 2.74 13.25
CA SER A 116 -4.13 3.45 14.53
C SER A 116 -5.43 3.09 15.25
N TYR A 117 -5.38 2.32 16.33
CA TYR A 117 -6.43 2.43 17.34
C TYR A 117 -6.15 3.74 18.06
N ASP A 118 -6.70 4.82 17.51
CA ASP A 118 -6.58 6.13 18.13
C ASP A 118 -7.36 6.11 19.44
N VAL A 119 -6.67 5.98 20.58
CA VAL A 119 -7.28 6.20 21.90
C VAL A 119 -7.32 7.70 22.22
N SER A 120 -6.97 8.59 21.26
CA SER A 120 -6.91 10.04 21.46
C SER A 120 -8.09 10.82 20.84
N SER A 121 -9.18 10.17 20.45
CA SER A 121 -10.39 10.87 19.94
C SER A 121 -11.48 11.12 20.99
N SER A 122 -11.25 10.84 22.28
CA SER A 122 -12.22 11.09 23.35
C SER A 122 -11.64 11.86 24.54
N VAL A 123 -10.94 12.96 24.28
CA VAL A 123 -10.96 14.09 25.24
C VAL A 123 -11.92 15.12 24.69
N THR A 124 -13.21 14.87 24.92
CA THR A 124 -14.27 15.86 24.79
C THR A 124 -13.85 17.07 25.63
N LYS A 125 -13.59 18.19 24.94
CA LYS A 125 -13.48 19.52 25.51
C LYS A 125 -14.75 19.76 26.34
N LYS A 126 -14.68 19.56 27.66
CA LYS A 126 -15.77 19.91 28.57
C LYS A 126 -15.48 21.34 29.07
N ARG A 127 -16.19 22.26 28.43
CA ARG A 127 -16.58 23.63 28.82
C ARG A 127 -15.58 24.44 29.62
#